data_AF-A0A2V3W055-F1
#
_entry.id   AF-A0A2V3W055-F1
#
_cell.length_a   1.000
_cell.length_b   1.000
_cell.length_c   1.000
_cell.angle_alpha   90.00
_cell.angle_beta   90.00
_cell.angle_gamma   90.00
#
_symmetry.space_group_name_H-M   'P 1'
#
loop_
_entity.id
_entity.type
_entity.pdbx_description
1 polymer ?
#
loop_
_entity_poly.entity_id
_entity_poly.type
_entity_poly.pdbx_seq_one_letter_code
_entity_poly.pdbx_strand_id
1 'polypeptide(L)'
;MDSTHSDTYGDQESAAYNAHYGTVGFHPLVVFDGVTGEVIKAKLRPGNVYTSNGVVDFIQPLVEHYNEKFPETTPFVRGDSGFAVPA
;
A
#
# COMPACT_ATOMS: atom_id res chain seq x y z
N MET A 1 5.25 -1.38 -4.70
CA MET A 1 4.13 -1.10 -3.78
C MET A 1 3.17 -0.16 -4.48
N ASP A 2 1.89 -0.26 -4.15
CA ASP A 2 0.87 0.63 -4.71
C ASP A 2 -0.35 0.69 -3.78
N SER A 3 -1.15 1.74 -3.90
CA SER A 3 -2.50 1.77 -3.36
C SER A 3 -3.52 1.59 -4.48
N THR A 4 -4.56 0.82 -4.24
CA THR A 4 -5.62 0.58 -5.23
C THR A 4 -6.99 0.87 -4.64
N HIS A 5 -8.00 0.97 -5.50
CA HIS A 5 -9.39 1.07 -5.10
C HIS A 5 -10.07 -0.29 -5.07
N SER A 6 -10.98 -0.49 -4.13
CA SER A 6 -11.92 -1.61 -4.13
C SER A 6 -13.30 -1.07 -3.82
N ASP A 7 -14.20 -1.13 -4.80
CA ASP A 7 -15.60 -0.73 -4.60
C ASP A 7 -16.24 -1.52 -3.46
N THR A 8 -17.16 -0.87 -2.77
CA THR A 8 -17.97 -1.47 -1.73
C THR A 8 -19.44 -1.27 -2.02
N TYR A 9 -20.27 -2.15 -1.48
CA TYR A 9 -21.71 -2.11 -1.65
C TYR A 9 -22.39 -2.29 -0.30
N GLY A 10 -23.51 -1.58 -0.09
CA GLY A 10 -24.18 -1.49 1.20
C GLY A 10 -23.39 -0.66 2.22
N ASP A 11 -23.68 -0.87 3.49
CA ASP A 11 -23.11 -0.09 4.61
C ASP A 11 -21.91 -0.80 5.24
N GLN A 12 -20.82 -0.95 4.48
CA GLN A 12 -19.60 -1.57 5.00
C GLN A 12 -18.84 -0.61 5.92
N GLU A 13 -18.39 -1.12 7.07
CA GLU A 13 -17.56 -0.36 8.00
C GLU A 13 -16.30 0.15 7.29
N SER A 14 -15.96 1.43 7.51
CA SER A 14 -14.78 2.10 6.94
C SER A 14 -14.80 2.28 5.41
N ALA A 15 -15.86 1.87 4.71
CA ALA A 15 -16.07 2.30 3.34
C ALA A 15 -16.25 3.83 3.30
N ALA A 16 -15.54 4.50 2.39
CA ALA A 16 -15.60 5.95 2.29
C ALA A 16 -15.45 6.40 0.84
N TYR A 17 -16.00 7.57 0.53
CA TYR A 17 -15.84 8.17 -0.78
C TYR A 17 -14.37 8.51 -1.04
N ASN A 18 -13.85 8.03 -2.17
CA ASN A 18 -12.52 8.36 -2.65
C ASN A 18 -12.63 9.31 -3.85
N ALA A 19 -12.18 10.56 -3.69
CA ALA A 19 -12.31 11.58 -4.72
C ALA A 19 -11.47 11.31 -5.98
N HIS A 20 -10.38 10.55 -5.88
CA HIS A 20 -9.56 10.19 -7.04
C HIS A 20 -10.28 9.21 -7.96
N TYR A 21 -11.04 8.27 -7.39
CA TYR A 21 -11.78 7.25 -8.13
C TYR A 21 -13.26 7.61 -8.37
N GLY A 22 -13.81 8.58 -7.64
CA GLY A 22 -15.20 9.03 -7.83
C GLY A 22 -16.27 8.07 -7.29
N THR A 23 -15.92 7.20 -6.35
CA THR A 23 -16.79 6.11 -5.85
C THR A 23 -16.52 5.84 -4.36
N VAL A 24 -17.41 5.07 -3.73
CA VAL A 24 -17.30 4.65 -2.33
C VAL A 24 -16.67 3.28 -2.27
N GLY A 25 -15.57 3.18 -1.52
CA GLY A 25 -14.86 1.91 -1.41
C GLY A 25 -13.82 1.92 -0.31
N PHE A 26 -12.94 0.92 -0.39
CA PHE A 26 -11.70 0.88 0.37
C PHE A 26 -10.55 1.42 -0.48
N HIS A 27 -9.46 1.79 0.19
CA HIS A 27 -8.20 2.18 -0.47
C HIS A 27 -7.03 1.29 -0.03
N PRO A 28 -7.04 -0.03 -0.34
CA PRO A 28 -5.99 -0.96 0.05
C PRO A 28 -4.57 -0.46 -0.28
N LEU A 29 -3.62 -0.85 0.56
CA LEU A 29 -2.19 -0.72 0.29
C LEU A 29 -1.60 -2.11 0.09
N VAL A 30 -0.86 -2.32 -0.99
CA VAL A 30 -0.33 -3.63 -1.39
C VAL A 30 1.15 -3.56 -1.76
N VAL A 31 1.89 -4.60 -1.41
CA VAL A 31 3.30 -4.82 -1.81
C VAL A 31 3.39 -6.17 -2.49
N PHE A 32 4.11 -6.17 -3.61
CA PHE A 32 4.37 -7.34 -4.43
C PHE A 32 5.86 -7.64 -4.46
N ASP A 33 6.19 -8.91 -4.67
CA ASP A 33 7.53 -9.32 -5.09
C ASP A 33 7.81 -8.74 -6.49
N GLY A 34 8.97 -8.11 -6.64
CA GLY A 34 9.33 -7.44 -7.89
C GLY A 34 9.65 -8.39 -9.06
N VAL A 35 9.94 -9.66 -8.77
CA VAL A 35 10.35 -10.66 -9.76
C VAL A 35 9.19 -11.60 -10.08
N THR A 36 8.55 -12.17 -9.06
CA THR A 36 7.45 -13.14 -9.22
C THR A 36 6.09 -12.49 -9.41
N GLY A 37 5.93 -11.24 -8.94
CA GLY A 37 4.64 -10.55 -8.93
C GLY A 37 3.67 -11.05 -7.85
N GLU A 38 4.13 -11.89 -6.92
CA GLU A 38 3.30 -12.39 -5.82
C GLU A 38 3.01 -11.30 -4.79
N VAL A 39 1.83 -11.34 -4.16
CA VAL A 39 1.50 -10.42 -3.07
C VAL A 39 2.27 -10.83 -1.80
N ILE A 40 3.10 -9.93 -1.29
CA ILE A 40 3.88 -10.15 -0.06
C ILE A 40 3.14 -9.59 1.16
N LYS A 41 2.46 -8.45 1.01
CA LYS A 41 1.76 -7.80 2.12
C LYS A 41 0.60 -6.95 1.62
N ALA A 42 -0.49 -6.95 2.37
CA ALA A 42 -1.66 -6.12 2.10
C ALA A 42 -2.21 -5.50 3.39
N LYS A 43 -2.79 -4.31 3.29
CA LYS A 43 -3.56 -3.66 4.36
C LYS A 43 -4.81 -3.04 3.75
N LEU A 44 -5.97 -3.48 4.23
CA LEU A 44 -7.24 -2.82 3.91
C LEU A 44 -7.29 -1.47 4.65
N ARG A 45 -7.66 -0.40 3.96
CA ARG A 45 -7.75 0.95 4.53
C ARG A 45 -9.07 1.61 4.12
N PRO A 46 -9.58 2.56 4.92
CA PRO A 46 -10.72 3.36 4.52
C PRO A 46 -10.51 4.05 3.17
N GLY A 47 -11.60 4.24 2.41
CA GLY A 47 -11.55 4.82 1.06
C GLY A 47 -10.98 6.25 0.98
N ASN A 48 -11.07 7.01 2.07
CA ASN A 48 -10.68 8.42 2.14
C ASN A 48 -9.24 8.65 2.64
N VAL A 49 -8.42 7.60 2.71
CA VAL A 49 -7.01 7.70 3.11
C VAL A 49 -6.15 8.06 1.91
N TYR A 50 -5.27 9.06 2.03
CA TYR A 50 -4.31 9.40 0.97
C TYR A 50 -3.30 8.27 0.72
N THR A 51 -2.85 8.12 -0.53
CA THR A 51 -1.98 7.04 -1.01
C THR A 51 -0.80 6.75 -0.07
N SER A 52 0.02 7.75 0.23
CA SER A 52 1.23 7.59 1.06
C SER A 52 0.98 7.47 2.57
N ASN A 53 -0.23 7.71 3.04
CA ASN A 53 -0.50 7.74 4.48
C ASN A 53 -0.30 6.34 5.10
N GLY A 54 0.59 6.26 6.10
CA GLY A 54 0.96 5.04 6.81
C GLY A 54 1.92 4.12 6.07
N VAL A 55 2.58 4.57 4.99
CA VAL A 55 3.49 3.73 4.19
C VAL A 55 4.72 3.25 4.96
N VAL A 56 5.31 4.11 5.79
CA VAL A 56 6.54 3.79 6.53
C VAL A 56 6.26 2.64 7.50
N ASP A 57 5.26 2.79 8.38
CA ASP A 57 4.83 1.74 9.31
C ASP A 57 4.43 0.44 8.60
N PHE A 58 3.90 0.55 7.37
CA PHE A 58 3.51 -0.61 6.58
C PHE A 58 4.73 -1.36 6.00
N ILE A 59 5.74 -0.66 5.50
CA ILE A 59 6.90 -1.27 4.82
C ILE A 59 8.06 -1.59 5.76
N GLN A 60 8.28 -0.80 6.80
CA GLN A 60 9.41 -0.97 7.72
C GLN A 60 9.60 -2.42 8.22
N PRO A 61 8.57 -3.10 8.80
CA PRO A 61 8.76 -4.48 9.28
C PRO A 61 9.06 -5.48 8.16
N LEU A 62 8.69 -5.16 6.91
CA LEU A 62 9.04 -5.99 5.76
C LEU A 62 10.53 -5.84 5.43
N VAL A 63 11.01 -4.60 5.35
CA VAL A 63 12.42 -4.29 5.06
C VAL A 63 13.33 -4.85 6.15
N GLU A 64 12.97 -4.68 7.43
CA GLU A 64 13.69 -5.25 8.56
C GLU A 64 13.80 -6.77 8.45
N HIS A 65 12.70 -7.47 8.18
CA HIS A 65 12.69 -8.92 8.01
C HIS A 65 13.63 -9.41 6.89
N TYR A 66 13.62 -8.74 5.73
CA TYR A 66 14.48 -9.13 4.60
C TYR A 66 15.95 -8.80 4.87
N ASN A 67 16.24 -7.66 5.51
CA ASN A 67 17.62 -7.30 5.87
C ASN A 67 18.21 -8.28 6.90
N GLU A 68 17.41 -8.75 7.86
CA GLU A 68 17.83 -9.77 8.83
C GLU A 68 18.07 -11.13 8.15
N LYS A 69 17.18 -11.53 7.24
CA LYS A 69 17.23 -12.84 6.59
C LYS A 69 18.26 -12.92 5.45
N PHE A 70 18.51 -11.80 4.78
CA PHE A 70 19.38 -11.71 3.61
C PHE A 70 20.30 -10.46 3.70
N PRO A 71 21.25 -10.44 4.66
CA PRO A 71 22.04 -9.24 4.98
C PRO A 71 22.91 -8.72 3.83
N GLU A 72 23.29 -9.59 2.90
CA GLU A 72 24.09 -9.22 1.71
C GLU A 72 23.24 -8.68 0.55
N THR A 73 21.91 -8.68 0.68
CA THR A 73 21.00 -8.21 -0.38
C THR A 73 20.64 -6.74 -0.13
N THR A 74 20.74 -5.92 -1.18
CA THR A 74 20.25 -4.54 -1.13
C THR A 74 18.75 -4.51 -1.42
N PRO A 75 17.89 -4.06 -0.49
CA PRO A 75 16.46 -3.95 -0.75
C PRO A 75 16.19 -2.84 -1.79
N PHE A 76 15.29 -3.13 -2.74
CA PHE A 76 14.80 -2.16 -3.71
C PHE A 76 13.30 -1.95 -3.54
N VAL A 77 12.89 -0.71 -3.25
CA VAL A 77 11.48 -0.34 -3.11
C VAL A 77 11.07 0.51 -4.30
N ARG A 78 10.01 0.08 -5.00
CA ARG A 78 9.37 0.81 -6.10
C ARG A 78 7.97 1.25 -5.69
N GLY A 79 7.68 2.54 -5.84
CA GLY A 79 6.33 3.11 -5.73
C GLY A 79 6.11 4.14 -6.84
N ASP A 80 4.87 4.59 -7.02
CA ASP A 80 4.54 5.68 -7.93
C ASP A 80 4.73 7.07 -7.28
N SER A 81 4.39 8.13 -8.01
CA SER A 81 4.50 9.51 -7.51
C SER A 81 3.58 9.82 -6.33
N GLY A 82 2.53 9.03 -6.09
CA GLY A 82 1.65 9.18 -4.93
C GLY A 82 2.35 8.92 -3.59
N PHE A 83 3.52 8.28 -3.62
CA PHE A 83 4.38 8.01 -2.46
C PHE A 83 5.54 9.00 -2.29
N ALA A 84 5.72 9.94 -3.21
CA ALA A 84 6.79 10.93 -3.10
C ALA A 84 6.45 11.99 -2.03
N VAL A 85 7.47 12.46 -1.33
CA VAL A 85 7.42 13.69 -0.52
C VAL A 85 8.19 14.76 -1.31
N PRO A 86 7.53 15.81 -1.83
CA PRO A 86 8.21 16.90 -2.50
C PRO A 86 9.24 17.56 -1.58
N ALA A 87 10.38 17.97 -2.15
CA ALA A 87 11.41 18.74 -1.45
C ALA A 87 10.96 20.20 -1.23
#